data_AF-A0A0Q9X3D5-F1
#
_entry.id   AF-A0A0Q9X3D5-F1
#
_cell.length_a   1.000
_cell.length_b   1.000
_cell.length_c   1.000
_cell.angle_alpha   90.00
_cell.angle_beta   90.00
_cell.angle_gamma   90.00
#
_symmetry.space_group_name_H-M   'P 1'
#
loop_
_entity.id
_entity.type
_entity.pdbx_description
1 polymer ?
#
loop_
_entity_poly.entity_id
_entity_poly.type
_entity_poly.pdbx_seq_one_letter_code
_entity_poly.pdbx_strand_id
1 'polypeptide(L)'
;MEWNQLMSYGCMAAAALYVAYGNGIPMMVQCYQKMFDQLEEAKHKSKPGDRCICCLEVMSEEDWHVLKCHHALHKECFEELRQLRNTCLICGKVYVYSSSQPGEICIICMDDENPLNIQNMTYLACNHALHESCLTTYKENGYRNCPFCRKDI
;
A
#
# COMPACT_ATOMS: atom_id res chain seq x y z
N MET A 1 12.77 26.68 3.01
CA MET A 1 13.48 26.11 4.17
C MET A 1 12.46 26.01 5.29
N GLU A 2 11.59 25.00 5.23
CA GLU A 2 11.75 23.65 5.80
C GLU A 2 11.07 23.55 7.18
N TRP A 3 9.74 23.44 7.16
CA TRP A 3 8.94 22.96 8.29
C TRP A 3 9.07 21.44 8.49
N ASN A 4 9.66 20.73 7.52
CA ASN A 4 9.83 19.27 7.54
C ASN A 4 11.01 18.78 8.41
N GLN A 5 11.84 19.68 8.96
CA GLN A 5 12.99 19.31 9.79
C GLN A 5 12.74 19.45 11.30
N LEU A 6 11.67 20.13 11.72
CA LEU A 6 11.31 20.27 13.14
C LEU A 6 10.45 19.12 13.68
N MET A 7 9.78 18.37 12.79
CA MET A 7 8.96 17.20 13.16
C MET A 7 9.78 15.95 13.52
N SER A 8 11.10 15.92 13.28
CA SER A 8 11.94 14.78 13.68
C SER A 8 12.66 14.96 15.02
N TYR A 9 12.82 16.20 15.51
CA TYR A 9 13.57 16.48 16.75
C TYR A 9 12.71 17.00 17.91
N GLY A 10 11.53 17.58 17.65
CA GLY A 10 10.67 18.16 18.71
C GLY A 10 9.96 17.13 19.60
N CYS A 11 9.54 15.99 19.05
CA CYS A 11 8.78 14.97 19.80
C CYS A 11 9.63 14.18 20.80
N MET A 12 10.94 14.03 20.57
CA MET A 12 11.82 13.30 21.49
C MET A 12 12.16 14.11 22.75
N ALA A 13 12.28 15.44 22.63
CA ALA A 13 12.57 16.31 23.77
C ALA A 13 11.38 16.43 24.75
N ALA A 14 10.15 16.43 24.23
CA ALA A 14 8.95 16.43 25.06
C ALA A 14 8.79 15.13 25.88
N ALA A 15 9.22 13.99 25.33
CA ALA A 15 9.17 12.69 26.02
C ALA A 15 10.14 12.60 27.21
N ALA A 16 11.35 13.17 27.09
CA ALA A 16 12.32 13.19 28.19
C ALA A 16 11.86 14.11 29.35
N LEU A 17 11.16 15.21 29.05
CA LEU A 17 10.62 16.11 30.07
C LEU A 17 9.35 15.55 30.73
N TYR A 18 8.47 14.86 29.99
CA TYR A 18 7.20 14.37 30.54
C TYR A 18 7.37 13.17 31.49
N VAL A 19 8.36 12.30 31.25
CA VAL A 19 8.73 11.20 32.18
C VAL A 19 9.32 11.75 33.49
N ALA A 20 9.97 12.91 33.46
CA ALA A 20 10.56 13.54 34.64
C ALA A 20 9.54 14.18 35.61
N TYR A 21 8.33 14.52 35.14
CA TYR A 21 7.31 15.24 35.93
C TYR A 21 6.01 14.44 36.11
N GLY A 22 6.13 13.15 36.41
CA GLY A 22 5.37 12.41 37.43
C GLY A 22 3.84 12.49 37.58
N ASN A 23 3.04 13.13 36.72
CA ASN A 23 1.58 13.26 36.91
C ASN A 23 0.78 13.29 35.58
N GLY A 24 1.12 12.42 34.62
CA GLY A 24 0.42 12.31 33.34
C GLY A 24 -0.82 11.39 33.38
N ILE A 25 -1.96 11.89 32.94
CA ILE A 25 -3.27 11.23 32.88
C ILE A 25 -3.18 9.87 32.12
N PRO A 26 -3.71 8.74 32.65
CA PRO A 26 -3.50 7.39 32.11
C PRO A 26 -3.85 7.19 30.63
N MET A 27 -4.82 7.94 30.09
CA MET A 27 -5.24 7.84 28.68
C MET A 27 -4.15 8.28 27.70
N MET A 28 -3.35 9.29 28.04
CA MET A 28 -2.31 9.81 27.14
C MET A 28 -1.17 8.80 26.98
N VAL A 29 -0.78 8.12 28.07
CA VAL A 29 0.26 7.07 28.05
C VAL A 29 -0.15 5.90 27.15
N GLN A 30 -1.42 5.46 27.21
CA GLN A 30 -1.94 4.40 26.34
C GLN A 30 -1.98 4.81 24.87
N CYS A 31 -2.31 6.08 24.58
CA CYS A 31 -2.28 6.62 23.23
C CYS A 31 -0.85 6.65 22.67
N TYR A 32 0.12 7.13 23.46
CA TYR A 32 1.53 7.15 23.07
C TYR A 32 2.11 5.75 22.89
N GLN A 33 1.78 4.79 23.75
CA GLN A 33 2.22 3.40 23.60
C GLN A 33 1.69 2.79 22.31
N LYS A 34 0.40 2.95 22.01
CA LYS A 34 -0.20 2.49 20.73
C LYS A 34 0.46 3.14 19.51
N MET A 35 0.74 4.44 19.57
CA MET A 35 1.45 5.13 18.49
C MET A 35 2.89 4.62 18.34
N PHE A 36 3.57 4.33 19.44
CA PHE A 36 4.93 3.77 19.43
C PHE A 36 4.96 2.33 18.89
N ASP A 37 4.02 1.48 19.30
CA ASP A 37 3.87 0.11 18.81
C ASP A 37 3.56 0.10 17.30
N GLN A 38 2.67 1.00 16.84
CA GLN A 38 2.40 1.20 15.40
C GLN A 38 3.64 1.68 14.63
N LEU A 39 4.49 2.52 15.24
CA LEU A 39 5.74 2.96 14.64
C LEU A 39 6.80 1.85 14.58
N GLU A 40 6.85 0.97 15.58
CA GLU A 40 7.73 -0.21 15.59
C GLU A 40 7.27 -1.25 14.57
N GLU A 41 5.97 -1.54 14.49
CA GLU A 41 5.39 -2.40 13.44
C GLU A 41 5.65 -1.84 12.04
N ALA A 42 5.59 -0.52 11.86
CA ALA A 42 5.92 0.13 10.61
C ALA A 42 7.41 0.01 10.22
N LYS A 43 8.33 -0.22 11.17
CA LYS A 43 9.75 -0.48 10.91
C LYS A 43 10.06 -1.95 10.67
N HIS A 44 9.24 -2.85 11.20
CA HIS A 44 9.40 -4.28 11.02
C HIS A 44 9.31 -4.65 9.55
N LYS A 45 10.30 -5.41 9.06
CA LYS A 45 10.28 -5.97 7.71
C LYS A 45 9.65 -7.34 7.80
N SER A 46 8.62 -7.57 6.99
CA SER A 46 7.94 -8.86 6.98
C SER A 46 8.91 -9.98 6.56
N LYS A 47 8.79 -11.13 7.21
CA LYS A 47 9.55 -12.34 6.94
C LYS A 47 8.61 -13.56 6.87
N PRO A 48 9.03 -14.68 6.25
CA PRO A 48 8.26 -15.91 6.28
C PRO A 48 8.01 -16.36 7.73
N GLY A 49 6.80 -16.84 8.01
CA GLY A 49 6.34 -17.14 9.37
C GLY A 49 5.64 -15.97 10.07
N ASP A 50 5.73 -14.75 9.55
CA ASP A 50 4.89 -13.64 10.02
C ASP A 50 3.43 -13.87 9.61
N ARG A 51 2.50 -13.26 10.35
CA ARG A 51 1.06 -13.32 10.03
C ARG A 51 0.67 -12.21 9.06
N CYS A 52 -0.16 -12.54 8.09
CA CYS A 52 -0.79 -11.56 7.20
C CYS A 52 -1.77 -10.70 7.99
N ILE A 53 -1.70 -9.36 7.87
CA ILE A 53 -2.60 -8.47 8.62
C ILE A 53 -4.05 -8.50 8.10
N CYS A 54 -4.29 -9.01 6.89
CA CYS A 54 -5.64 -9.09 6.30
C CYS A 54 -6.42 -10.31 6.83
N CYS A 55 -5.82 -11.51 6.81
CA CYS A 55 -6.48 -12.75 7.18
C CYS A 55 -5.99 -13.35 8.51
N LEU A 56 -4.92 -12.81 9.09
CA LEU A 56 -4.26 -13.25 10.33
C LEU A 56 -3.61 -14.63 10.28
N GLU A 57 -3.58 -15.27 9.12
CA GLU A 57 -2.90 -16.54 8.87
C GLU A 57 -1.40 -16.35 8.62
N VAL A 58 -0.63 -17.42 8.86
CA VAL A 58 0.82 -17.42 8.67
C VAL A 58 1.15 -17.38 7.18
N MET A 59 2.09 -16.51 6.81
CA MET A 59 2.60 -16.40 5.44
C MET A 59 3.79 -17.33 5.23
N SER A 60 3.83 -17.98 4.07
CA SER A 60 4.97 -18.75 3.57
C SER A 60 5.73 -17.95 2.50
N GLU A 61 6.88 -18.46 2.05
CA GLU A 61 7.62 -17.85 0.93
C GLU A 61 6.88 -17.97 -0.40
N GLU A 62 5.98 -18.94 -0.55
CA GLU A 62 5.30 -19.25 -1.81
C GLU A 62 4.05 -18.40 -2.04
N ASP A 63 3.38 -17.98 -0.98
CA ASP A 63 2.05 -17.36 -1.02
C ASP A 63 2.04 -15.90 -0.54
N TRP A 64 3.18 -15.33 -0.19
CA TRP A 64 3.29 -13.91 0.17
C TRP A 64 3.58 -12.98 -1.03
N HIS A 65 3.15 -11.74 -0.88
CA HIS A 65 3.43 -10.62 -1.77
C HIS A 65 4.11 -9.51 -0.96
N VAL A 66 5.36 -9.21 -1.29
CA VAL A 66 6.15 -8.19 -0.59
C VAL A 66 6.00 -6.83 -1.27
N LEU A 67 5.50 -5.86 -0.51
CA LEU A 67 5.34 -4.47 -0.91
C LEU A 67 6.70 -3.76 -0.97
N LYS A 68 6.77 -2.60 -1.65
CA LYS A 68 8.00 -1.79 -1.72
C LYS A 68 8.51 -1.30 -0.36
N CYS A 69 7.62 -1.18 0.63
CA CYS A 69 7.97 -0.84 2.00
C CYS A 69 8.51 -2.03 2.81
N HIS A 70 8.68 -3.20 2.19
CA HIS A 70 9.10 -4.47 2.79
C HIS A 70 8.10 -5.09 3.78
N HIS A 71 6.85 -4.64 3.74
CA HIS A 71 5.72 -5.33 4.38
C HIS A 71 5.14 -6.36 3.43
N ALA A 72 4.60 -7.45 3.95
CA ALA A 72 4.04 -8.53 3.16
C ALA A 72 2.60 -8.86 3.55
N LEU A 73 1.86 -9.38 2.58
CA LEU A 73 0.51 -9.92 2.70
C LEU A 73 0.45 -11.25 1.95
N HIS A 74 -0.55 -12.09 2.19
CA HIS A 74 -0.87 -13.15 1.22
C HIS A 74 -1.16 -12.56 -0.16
N LYS A 75 -0.78 -13.27 -1.22
CA LYS A 75 -1.05 -12.88 -2.61
C LYS A 75 -2.53 -12.61 -2.83
N GLU A 76 -3.41 -13.48 -2.35
CA GLU A 76 -4.86 -13.30 -2.45
C GLU A 76 -5.35 -12.06 -1.69
N CYS A 77 -4.88 -11.86 -0.46
CA CYS A 77 -5.21 -10.65 0.31
C CYS A 77 -4.70 -9.36 -0.35
N PHE A 78 -3.54 -9.41 -1.02
CA PHE A 78 -3.02 -8.29 -1.78
C PHE A 78 -3.89 -7.97 -3.01
N GLU A 79 -4.39 -9.00 -3.70
CA GLU A 79 -5.25 -8.90 -4.88
C GLU A 79 -6.61 -8.24 -4.56
N GLU A 80 -7.15 -8.51 -3.36
CA GLU A 80 -8.31 -7.80 -2.84
C GLU A 80 -7.95 -6.37 -2.40
N LEU A 81 -6.85 -6.22 -1.64
CA LEU A 81 -6.44 -4.94 -1.09
C LEU A 81 -6.19 -3.89 -2.18
N ARG A 82 -5.54 -4.28 -3.29
CA ARG A 82 -5.19 -3.35 -4.38
C ARG A 82 -6.42 -2.76 -5.08
N GLN A 83 -7.58 -3.40 -4.97
CA GLN A 83 -8.85 -2.88 -5.49
C GLN A 83 -9.46 -1.81 -4.57
N LEU A 84 -9.14 -1.88 -3.27
CA LEU A 84 -9.69 -0.99 -2.24
C LEU A 84 -8.78 0.22 -1.95
N ARG A 85 -7.46 0.03 -1.97
CA ARG A 85 -6.48 1.07 -1.66
C ARG A 85 -5.09 0.77 -2.21
N ASN A 86 -4.28 1.82 -2.36
CA ASN A 86 -2.89 1.77 -2.83
C ASN A 86 -1.85 1.99 -1.70
N THR A 87 -2.30 1.97 -0.44
CA THR A 87 -1.48 2.24 0.75
C THR A 87 -1.31 0.99 1.60
N CYS A 88 -0.10 0.80 2.13
CA CYS A 88 0.22 -0.32 3.00
C CYS A 88 -0.62 -0.24 4.28
N LEU A 89 -1.26 -1.34 4.68
CA LEU A 89 -2.05 -1.41 5.92
C LEU A 89 -1.18 -1.29 7.19
N ILE A 90 0.12 -1.58 7.09
CA ILE A 90 1.04 -1.60 8.24
C ILE A 90 1.68 -0.23 8.46
N CYS A 91 2.23 0.40 7.41
CA CYS A 91 2.95 1.68 7.56
C CYS A 91 2.30 2.87 6.85
N GLY A 92 1.15 2.69 6.18
CA GLY A 92 0.46 3.75 5.45
C GLY A 92 1.17 4.25 4.19
N LYS A 93 2.40 3.79 3.90
CA LYS A 93 3.13 4.20 2.69
C LYS A 93 2.42 3.72 1.44
N VAL A 94 2.34 4.59 0.45
CA VAL A 94 1.90 4.22 -0.91
C VAL A 94 2.92 3.26 -1.49
N TYR A 95 2.52 2.01 -1.74
CA TYR A 95 3.43 1.00 -2.30
C TYR A 95 3.34 0.93 -3.84
N VAL A 96 2.30 1.51 -4.44
CA VAL A 96 2.20 1.75 -5.88
C VAL A 96 1.88 3.23 -6.13
N TYR A 97 2.86 3.99 -6.62
CA TYR A 97 2.63 5.37 -7.07
C TYR A 97 1.72 5.46 -8.32
N SER A 98 1.32 4.32 -8.89
CA SER A 98 0.65 4.23 -10.18
C SER A 98 -0.22 2.97 -10.32
N SER A 99 -0.93 2.55 -9.26
CA SER A 99 -1.93 1.48 -9.43
C SER A 99 -3.24 2.09 -9.91
N SER A 100 -3.77 1.57 -11.01
CA SER A 100 -5.09 2.03 -11.48
C SER A 100 -6.18 1.63 -10.49
N GLN A 101 -7.13 2.53 -10.23
CA GLN A 101 -8.22 2.32 -9.29
C GLN A 101 -9.58 2.20 -10.00
N PRO A 102 -10.55 1.48 -9.41
CA PRO A 102 -11.94 1.58 -9.85
C PRO A 102 -12.40 3.05 -9.85
N GLY A 103 -13.09 3.47 -10.91
CA GLY A 103 -13.53 4.85 -11.14
C GLY A 103 -12.56 5.69 -11.97
N GLU A 104 -11.33 5.23 -12.22
CA GLU A 104 -10.39 5.92 -13.11
C GLU A 104 -10.71 5.66 -14.59
N ILE A 105 -10.27 6.56 -15.47
CA ILE A 105 -10.44 6.46 -16.91
C ILE A 105 -9.39 5.49 -17.48
N CYS A 106 -9.82 4.57 -18.33
CA CYS A 106 -8.91 3.66 -19.04
C CYS A 106 -8.08 4.44 -20.08
N ILE A 107 -6.75 4.33 -20.03
CA ILE A 107 -5.83 5.08 -20.92
C ILE A 107 -5.93 4.68 -22.40
N ILE A 108 -6.51 3.51 -22.70
CA ILE A 108 -6.61 2.98 -24.07
C ILE A 108 -7.82 3.56 -24.80
N CYS A 109 -9.01 3.52 -24.18
CA CYS A 109 -10.22 4.07 -24.79
C CYS A 109 -10.47 5.54 -24.44
N MET A 110 -9.96 6.01 -23.30
CA MET A 110 -10.20 7.35 -22.75
C MET A 110 -11.70 7.70 -22.61
N ASP A 111 -12.54 6.68 -22.45
CA ASP A 111 -13.99 6.80 -22.30
C ASP A 111 -14.35 7.12 -20.84
N ASP A 112 -14.91 8.30 -20.61
CA ASP A 112 -15.32 8.79 -19.30
C ASP A 112 -16.71 8.26 -18.88
N GLU A 113 -17.55 7.88 -19.84
CA GLU A 113 -18.85 7.23 -19.61
C GLU A 113 -18.70 5.76 -19.19
N ASN A 114 -17.53 5.15 -19.45
CA ASN A 114 -17.20 3.79 -19.07
C ASN A 114 -15.90 3.72 -18.24
N PRO A 115 -15.90 4.19 -16.99
CA PRO A 115 -14.72 4.12 -16.13
C PRO A 115 -14.32 2.68 -15.82
N LEU A 116 -13.10 2.48 -15.33
CA LEU A 116 -12.63 1.19 -14.84
C LEU A 116 -13.52 0.75 -13.66
N ASN A 117 -13.99 -0.49 -13.69
CA ASN A 117 -14.69 -1.12 -12.57
C ASN A 117 -14.16 -2.53 -12.33
N ILE A 118 -14.45 -3.07 -11.16
CA ILE A 118 -13.94 -4.39 -10.73
C ILE A 118 -14.34 -5.50 -11.70
N GLN A 119 -15.48 -5.36 -12.39
CA GLN A 119 -16.02 -6.36 -13.29
C GLN A 119 -15.43 -6.31 -14.70
N ASN A 120 -14.94 -5.15 -15.15
CA ASN A 120 -14.49 -4.94 -16.52
C ASN A 120 -13.00 -4.60 -16.64
N MET A 121 -12.27 -4.50 -15.52
CA MET A 121 -10.85 -4.18 -15.50
C MET A 121 -9.97 -5.41 -15.23
N THR A 122 -8.77 -5.40 -15.79
CA THR A 122 -7.73 -6.40 -15.53
C THR A 122 -6.44 -5.70 -15.17
N TYR A 123 -5.86 -6.10 -14.03
CA TYR A 123 -4.54 -5.63 -13.63
C TYR A 123 -3.44 -6.43 -14.32
N LEU A 124 -2.41 -5.71 -14.76
CA LEU A 124 -1.17 -6.27 -15.23
C LEU A 124 -0.24 -6.58 -14.03
N ALA A 125 0.81 -7.37 -14.25
CA ALA A 125 1.83 -7.65 -13.23
C ALA A 125 2.52 -6.39 -12.68
N CYS A 126 2.51 -5.30 -13.46
CA CYS A 126 3.00 -3.98 -13.03
C CYS A 126 2.00 -3.17 -12.18
N ASN A 127 0.84 -3.74 -11.83
CA ASN A 127 -0.28 -3.16 -11.07
C ASN A 127 -1.05 -2.01 -11.76
N HIS A 128 -0.84 -1.78 -13.05
CA HIS A 128 -1.75 -0.92 -13.84
C HIS A 128 -2.95 -1.74 -14.31
N ALA A 129 -4.13 -1.13 -14.36
CA ALA A 129 -5.34 -1.77 -14.88
C ALA A 129 -5.78 -1.12 -16.20
N LEU A 130 -6.44 -1.93 -17.02
CA LEU A 130 -7.08 -1.55 -18.27
C LEU A 130 -8.41 -2.29 -18.34
N HIS A 131 -9.35 -1.85 -19.18
CA HIS A 131 -10.49 -2.72 -19.49
C HIS A 131 -10.00 -4.03 -20.09
N GLU A 132 -10.65 -5.14 -19.76
CA GLU A 132 -10.32 -6.47 -20.30
C GLU A 132 -10.39 -6.48 -21.84
N SER A 133 -11.43 -5.84 -22.40
CA SER A 133 -11.59 -5.66 -23.85
C SER A 133 -10.46 -4.82 -24.46
N CYS A 134 -10.12 -3.69 -23.82
CA CYS A 134 -9.03 -2.82 -24.28
C CYS A 134 -7.68 -3.54 -24.25
N LEU A 135 -7.41 -4.31 -23.19
CA LEU A 135 -6.18 -5.10 -23.06
C LEU A 135 -6.10 -6.18 -24.13
N THR A 136 -7.22 -6.84 -24.44
CA THR A 136 -7.29 -7.87 -25.48
C THR A 136 -6.93 -7.30 -26.85
N THR A 137 -7.63 -6.24 -27.27
CA THR A 137 -7.35 -5.54 -28.53
C THR A 137 -5.91 -4.99 -28.57
N TYR A 138 -5.41 -4.50 -27.44
CA TYR A 138 -4.03 -4.02 -27.33
C TYR A 138 -3.00 -5.14 -27.59
N LYS A 139 -3.21 -6.35 -27.05
CA LYS A 139 -2.35 -7.51 -27.32
C LYS A 139 -2.47 -8.01 -28.76
N GLU A 140 -3.68 -8.01 -29.33
CA GLU A 140 -3.95 -8.41 -30.72
C GLU A 140 -3.25 -7.50 -31.73
N ASN A 141 -3.14 -6.20 -31.43
CA ASN A 141 -2.38 -5.23 -32.21
C ASN A 141 -0.84 -5.39 -32.08
N GLY A 142 -0.37 -6.42 -31.39
CA GLY A 142 1.06 -6.76 -31.29
C GLY A 142 1.80 -6.10 -30.15
N TYR A 143 1.15 -5.28 -29.32
CA TYR A 143 1.81 -4.67 -28.17
C TYR A 143 2.08 -5.70 -27.06
N ARG A 144 3.25 -5.58 -26.41
CA ARG A 144 3.72 -6.49 -25.36
C ARG A 144 4.16 -5.77 -24.09
N ASN A 145 3.99 -4.45 -24.03
CA ASN A 145 4.45 -3.59 -22.95
C ASN A 145 3.30 -2.77 -22.38
N CYS A 146 3.26 -2.60 -21.06
CA CYS A 146 2.25 -1.80 -20.37
C CYS A 146 2.24 -0.36 -20.90
N PRO A 147 1.07 0.21 -21.26
CA PRO A 147 0.99 1.57 -21.79
C PRO A 147 1.40 2.65 -20.78
N PHE A 148 1.32 2.36 -19.48
CA PHE A 148 1.71 3.31 -18.42
C PHE A 148 3.21 3.30 -18.13
N CYS A 149 3.83 2.13 -17.99
CA CYS A 149 5.20 2.00 -17.47
C CYS A 149 6.16 1.23 -18.38
N ARG A 150 5.68 0.75 -19.53
CA ARG A 150 6.44 0.01 -20.55
C ARG A 150 7.08 -1.31 -20.10
N LYS A 151 6.78 -1.79 -18.88
CA LYS A 151 7.14 -3.15 -18.46
C LYS A 151 6.38 -4.18 -19.28
N ASP A 152 6.96 -5.36 -19.48
CA ASP A 152 6.31 -6.44 -20.22
C ASP A 152 4.99 -6.89 -19.55
N ILE A 153 4.03 -7.29 -20.37
CA ILE A 153 2.66 -7.70 -19.98
C ILE A 153 2.50 -9.21 -20.00
#